data_AF-A0A9D3AYU2-F1
#
_entry.id   AF-A0A9D3AYU2-F1
#
_cell.length_a   1.000
_cell.length_b   1.000
_cell.length_c   1.000
_cell.angle_alpha   90.00
_cell.angle_beta   90.00
_cell.angle_gamma   90.00
#
_symmetry.space_group_name_H-M   'P 1'
#
loop_
_entity.id
_entity.type
_entity.pdbx_description
1 polymer ?
#
loop_
_entity_poly.entity_id
_entity_poly.type
_entity_poly.pdbx_seq_one_letter_code
_entity_poly.pdbx_strand_id
1 'polypeptide(L)'
;MVGSWDKKIKFALLSIVSNATLIIFKVIAGILSGSVSIISEAIHSGMDLVASLIAFFSVRQSAKPADRQHPYGHGKIEHLSGIAEGLLIFIAAAMILMEATKKIYEPIQLEHANLAIAVMLGASLVNLLVSRKLYKVAREEDSMALEADALHLKTDVYTSLGVAVGLVLIKLTGLLILV
;
A
#
# COMPACT_ATOMS: atom_id res chain seq x y z
N MET A 1 -5.20 -16.74 27.30
CA MET A 1 -5.73 -16.26 26.00
C MET A 1 -5.36 -14.79 25.71
N VAL A 2 -4.21 -14.28 26.17
CA VAL A 2 -3.82 -12.85 26.02
C VAL A 2 -2.92 -12.60 24.78
N GLY A 3 -2.39 -13.65 24.13
CA GLY A 3 -1.37 -13.49 23.07
C GLY A 3 -1.87 -13.12 21.67
N SER A 4 -3.13 -13.39 21.34
CA SER A 4 -3.69 -13.19 19.99
C SER A 4 -3.99 -11.71 19.69
N TRP A 5 -4.51 -10.98 20.69
CA TRP A 5 -4.87 -9.56 20.62
C TRP A 5 -3.68 -8.64 20.34
N ASP A 6 -2.61 -8.87 21.09
CA ASP A 6 -1.35 -8.16 20.93
C ASP A 6 -0.79 -8.34 19.52
N LYS A 7 -1.01 -9.52 18.94
CA LYS A 7 -0.48 -9.87 17.63
C LYS A 7 -1.18 -9.08 16.54
N LYS A 8 -2.52 -9.07 16.46
CA LYS A 8 -3.23 -8.30 15.42
C LYS A 8 -2.83 -6.82 15.42
N ILE A 9 -2.79 -6.20 16.60
CA ILE A 9 -2.43 -4.78 16.77
C ILE A 9 -0.97 -4.53 16.39
N LYS A 10 -0.04 -5.39 16.80
CA LYS A 10 1.39 -5.27 16.43
C LYS A 10 1.60 -5.36 14.92
N PHE A 11 0.88 -6.24 14.22
CA PHE A 11 1.02 -6.39 12.77
C PHE A 11 0.29 -5.28 11.98
N ALA A 12 -0.83 -4.75 12.50
CA ALA A 12 -1.43 -3.53 11.94
C ALA A 12 -0.50 -2.31 12.09
N LEU A 13 0.19 -2.17 13.24
CA LEU A 13 1.22 -1.14 13.41
C LEU A 13 2.42 -1.33 12.48
N LEU A 14 2.84 -2.57 12.25
CA LEU A 14 3.91 -2.87 11.29
C LEU A 14 3.55 -2.34 9.89
N SER A 15 2.29 -2.51 9.48
CA SER A 15 1.78 -1.98 8.21
C SER A 15 1.89 -0.46 8.14
N ILE A 16 1.37 0.25 9.15
CA ILE A 16 1.43 1.71 9.25
C ILE A 16 2.87 2.22 9.18
N VAL A 17 3.79 1.63 9.96
CA VAL A 17 5.19 2.04 9.99
C VAL A 17 5.87 1.77 8.64
N SER A 18 5.56 0.64 8.01
CA SER A 18 6.08 0.31 6.68
C SER A 18 5.63 1.33 5.64
N ASN A 19 4.32 1.60 5.56
CA ASN A 19 3.76 2.54 4.60
C ASN A 19 4.29 3.96 4.81
N ALA A 20 4.32 4.44 6.05
CA ALA A 20 4.90 5.75 6.38
C ALA A 20 6.38 5.85 5.93
N THR A 21 7.16 4.80 6.18
CA THR A 21 8.58 4.74 5.78
C THR A 21 8.73 4.76 4.25
N LEU A 22 7.91 3.98 3.54
CA LEU A 22 7.95 3.92 2.08
C LEU A 22 7.53 5.24 1.43
N ILE A 23 6.52 5.93 1.96
CA ILE A 23 6.13 7.26 1.48
C ILE A 23 7.32 8.21 1.56
N ILE A 24 8.04 8.24 2.70
CA ILE A 24 9.20 9.13 2.87
C ILE A 24 10.26 8.82 1.80
N PHE A 25 10.60 7.54 1.59
CA PHE A 25 11.57 7.15 0.57
C PHE A 25 11.11 7.49 -0.85
N LYS A 26 9.84 7.25 -1.19
CA LYS A 26 9.27 7.57 -2.50
C LYS A 26 9.25 9.09 -2.73
N VAL A 27 8.85 9.90 -1.75
CA VAL A 27 8.87 11.37 -1.86
C VAL A 27 10.28 11.89 -2.10
N ILE A 28 11.25 11.45 -1.28
CA ILE A 28 12.66 11.85 -1.45
C ILE A 28 13.16 11.44 -2.84
N ALA A 29 12.89 10.21 -3.26
CA ALA A 29 13.31 9.73 -4.58
C ALA A 29 12.63 10.48 -5.73
N GLY A 30 11.34 10.80 -5.61
CA GLY A 30 10.60 11.55 -6.62
C GLY A 30 11.12 12.98 -6.78
N ILE A 31 11.41 13.67 -5.67
CA ILE A 31 12.01 15.01 -5.69
C ILE A 31 13.41 14.97 -6.29
N LEU A 32 14.26 14.06 -5.80
CA LEU A 32 15.65 13.96 -6.26
C LEU A 32 15.75 13.52 -7.72
N SER A 33 14.83 12.69 -8.21
CA SER A 33 14.87 12.21 -9.61
C SER A 33 14.10 13.07 -10.60
N GLY A 34 13.34 14.05 -10.14
CA GLY A 34 12.39 14.81 -10.96
C GLY A 34 11.24 13.97 -11.51
N SER A 35 11.03 12.76 -10.99
CA SER A 35 10.06 11.80 -11.53
C SER A 35 8.67 12.04 -10.99
N VAL A 36 7.80 12.63 -11.82
CA VAL A 36 6.36 12.73 -11.56
C VAL A 36 5.74 11.36 -11.32
N SER A 37 6.26 10.31 -11.96
CA SER A 37 5.80 8.93 -11.73
C SER A 37 6.01 8.43 -10.32
N ILE A 38 7.15 8.74 -9.71
CA ILE A 38 7.41 8.35 -8.31
C ILE A 38 6.61 9.22 -7.36
N ILE A 39 6.43 10.51 -7.65
CA ILE A 39 5.60 11.39 -6.81
C ILE A 39 4.15 10.92 -6.80
N SER A 40 3.61 10.57 -7.97
CA SER A 40 2.28 9.97 -8.11
C SER A 40 2.15 8.67 -7.30
N GLU A 41 3.17 7.81 -7.37
CA GLU A 41 3.25 6.58 -6.57
C GLU A 41 3.38 6.86 -5.05
N ALA A 42 4.05 7.95 -4.65
CA ALA A 42 4.12 8.36 -3.26
C ALA A 42 2.76 8.82 -2.73
N ILE A 43 1.97 9.51 -3.56
CA ILE A 43 0.59 9.91 -3.25
C ILE A 43 -0.29 8.67 -3.11
N HIS A 44 -0.17 7.70 -4.03
CA HIS A 44 -0.83 6.40 -3.92
C HIS A 44 -0.50 5.72 -2.59
N SER A 45 0.78 5.67 -2.20
CA SER A 45 1.17 5.15 -0.89
C SER A 45 0.64 5.93 0.31
N GLY A 46 0.26 7.20 0.13
CA GLY A 46 -0.50 7.94 1.13
C GLY A 46 -1.90 7.38 1.37
N MET A 47 -2.59 6.92 0.31
CA MET A 47 -3.87 6.22 0.45
C MET A 47 -3.69 4.86 1.14
N ASP A 48 -2.60 4.16 0.86
CA ASP A 48 -2.26 2.90 1.55
C ASP A 48 -2.11 3.14 3.05
N LEU A 49 -1.42 4.22 3.46
CA LEU A 49 -1.31 4.59 4.88
C LEU A 49 -2.67 4.88 5.52
N VAL A 50 -3.59 5.53 4.79
CA VAL A 50 -4.96 5.74 5.28
C VAL A 50 -5.70 4.41 5.43
N ALA A 51 -5.56 3.49 4.47
CA ALA A 51 -6.15 2.15 4.57
C ALA A 51 -5.61 1.38 5.79
N SER A 52 -4.29 1.38 6.01
CA SER A 52 -3.68 0.73 7.17
C SER A 52 -4.10 1.35 8.50
N LEU A 53 -4.34 2.67 8.53
CA LEU A 53 -4.91 3.35 9.70
C LEU A 53 -6.35 2.89 9.96
N ILE A 54 -7.19 2.79 8.93
CA ILE A 54 -8.55 2.27 9.04
C ILE A 54 -8.52 0.83 9.57
N ALA A 55 -7.65 -0.03 9.01
CA ALA A 55 -7.48 -1.41 9.47
C ALA A 55 -7.05 -1.47 10.95
N PHE A 56 -6.07 -0.66 11.35
CA PHE A 56 -5.61 -0.57 12.74
C PHE A 56 -6.72 -0.13 13.70
N PHE A 57 -7.45 0.95 13.36
CA PHE A 57 -8.56 1.42 14.21
C PHE A 57 -9.67 0.38 14.27
N SER A 58 -9.95 -0.29 13.17
CA SER A 58 -10.94 -1.35 13.10
C SER A 58 -10.59 -2.53 13.98
N VAL A 59 -9.36 -3.04 13.91
CA VAL A 59 -8.85 -4.12 14.78
C VAL A 59 -8.87 -3.70 16.25
N ARG A 60 -8.52 -2.44 16.55
CA ARG A 60 -8.55 -1.93 17.92
C ARG A 60 -9.98 -1.82 18.46
N GLN A 61 -10.92 -1.44 17.59
CA GLN A 61 -12.31 -1.20 17.96
C GLN A 61 -13.12 -2.51 18.00
N SER A 62 -12.82 -3.48 17.14
CA SER A 62 -13.38 -4.83 17.17
C SER A 62 -13.02 -5.58 18.46
N ALA A 63 -11.86 -5.25 19.04
CA ALA A 63 -11.38 -5.81 20.29
C ALA A 63 -12.09 -5.28 21.55
N LYS A 64 -13.01 -4.31 21.43
CA LYS A 64 -13.77 -3.84 22.61
C LYS A 64 -14.81 -4.88 23.04
N PRO A 65 -14.94 -5.14 24.36
CA PRO A 65 -15.97 -6.05 24.88
C PRO A 65 -17.37 -5.56 24.51
N ALA A 66 -18.35 -6.47 24.57
CA ALA A 66 -19.74 -6.13 24.33
C ALA A 66 -20.21 -5.05 25.32
N ASP A 67 -20.93 -4.05 24.82
CA ASP A 67 -21.51 -2.98 25.61
C ASP A 67 -23.04 -2.95 25.43
N ARG A 68 -23.70 -2.01 26.11
CA ARG A 68 -25.17 -1.88 26.03
C ARG A 68 -25.68 -1.48 24.64
N GLN A 69 -24.85 -0.82 23.82
CA GLN A 69 -25.19 -0.43 22.46
C GLN A 69 -24.89 -1.55 21.44
N HIS A 70 -23.95 -2.45 21.77
CA HIS A 70 -23.52 -3.59 20.97
C HIS A 70 -23.53 -4.89 21.80
N PRO A 71 -24.73 -5.47 22.06
CA PRO A 71 -24.87 -6.69 22.87
C PRO A 71 -24.13 -7.90 22.29
N TYR A 72 -23.93 -7.90 20.97
CA TYR A 72 -23.23 -8.95 20.21
C TYR A 72 -21.73 -8.67 20.02
N GLY A 73 -21.20 -7.60 20.63
CA GLY A 73 -19.79 -7.20 20.51
C GLY A 73 -19.48 -6.40 19.24
N HIS A 74 -18.21 -6.01 19.10
CA HIS A 74 -17.72 -5.08 18.08
C HIS A 74 -17.04 -5.77 16.89
N GLY A 75 -17.02 -7.10 16.83
CA GLY A 75 -16.30 -7.88 15.80
C GLY A 75 -16.69 -7.52 14.35
N LYS A 76 -17.94 -7.10 14.12
CA LYS A 76 -18.44 -6.70 12.79
C LYS A 76 -17.68 -5.52 12.18
N ILE A 77 -16.97 -4.73 12.98
CA ILE A 77 -16.24 -3.56 12.52
C ILE A 77 -15.06 -3.95 11.62
N GLU A 78 -14.37 -5.07 11.88
CA GLU A 78 -13.32 -5.60 10.99
C GLU A 78 -13.84 -5.93 9.59
N HIS A 79 -15.07 -6.45 9.49
CA HIS A 79 -15.68 -6.72 8.18
C HIS A 79 -15.98 -5.44 7.40
N LEU A 80 -16.44 -4.38 8.09
CA LEU A 80 -16.66 -3.08 7.46
C LEU A 80 -15.34 -2.47 6.95
N SER A 81 -14.26 -2.61 7.71
CA SER A 81 -12.92 -2.19 7.26
C SER A 81 -12.47 -2.94 6.01
N GLY A 82 -12.67 -4.26 5.95
CA GLY A 82 -12.33 -5.05 4.76
C GLY A 82 -13.11 -4.61 3.52
N ILE A 83 -14.38 -4.23 3.66
CA ILE A 83 -15.19 -3.67 2.57
C ILE A 83 -14.65 -2.30 2.13
N ALA A 84 -14.37 -1.41 3.10
CA ALA A 84 -13.83 -0.09 2.83
C ALA A 84 -12.49 -0.18 2.08
N GLU A 85 -11.62 -1.09 2.49
CA GLU A 85 -10.34 -1.34 1.83
C GLU A 85 -10.50 -1.92 0.43
N GLY A 86 -11.43 -2.86 0.23
CA GLY A 86 -11.78 -3.36 -1.10
C GLY A 86 -12.23 -2.23 -2.04
N LEU A 87 -13.02 -1.26 -1.56
CA LEU A 87 -13.40 -0.08 -2.34
C LEU A 87 -12.20 0.82 -2.66
N LEU A 88 -11.29 1.02 -1.71
CA LEU A 88 -10.07 1.80 -1.94
C LEU A 88 -9.20 1.18 -3.04
N ILE A 89 -9.08 -0.15 -3.08
CA ILE A 89 -8.35 -0.86 -4.15
C ILE A 89 -8.98 -0.58 -5.53
N PHE A 90 -10.32 -0.60 -5.63
CA PHE A 90 -11.01 -0.27 -6.89
C PHE A 90 -10.76 1.18 -7.32
N ILE A 91 -10.79 2.12 -6.37
CA ILE A 91 -10.50 3.53 -6.63
C ILE A 91 -9.06 3.69 -7.10
N ALA A 92 -8.09 3.09 -6.41
CA ALA A 92 -6.68 3.11 -6.77
C ALA A 92 -6.44 2.56 -8.19
N ALA A 93 -7.06 1.43 -8.53
CA ALA A 93 -6.96 0.86 -9.87
C ALA A 93 -7.47 1.83 -10.95
N ALA A 94 -8.60 2.52 -10.71
CA ALA A 94 -9.13 3.52 -11.63
C ALA A 94 -8.18 4.73 -11.77
N MET A 95 -7.60 5.21 -10.66
CA MET A 95 -6.63 6.30 -10.69
C MET A 95 -5.37 5.93 -11.47
N ILE A 96 -4.83 4.73 -11.26
CA ILE A 96 -3.64 4.24 -11.97
C ILE A 96 -3.90 4.19 -13.47
N LEU A 97 -5.06 3.68 -13.91
CA LEU A 97 -5.43 3.66 -15.32
C LEU A 97 -5.50 5.08 -15.91
N MET A 98 -6.12 6.02 -15.20
CA MET A 98 -6.19 7.41 -15.65
C MET A 98 -4.80 8.05 -15.74
N GLU A 99 -3.95 7.83 -14.74
CA GLU A 99 -2.61 8.40 -14.69
C GLU A 99 -1.71 7.80 -15.79
N ALA A 100 -1.79 6.49 -16.02
CA ALA A 100 -1.10 5.81 -17.11
C ALA A 100 -1.51 6.37 -18.48
N THR A 101 -2.80 6.66 -18.70
CA THR A 101 -3.22 7.27 -19.97
C THR A 101 -2.69 8.68 -20.17
N LYS A 102 -2.53 9.48 -19.11
CA LYS A 102 -2.00 10.85 -19.22
C LYS A 102 -0.52 10.86 -19.57
N LYS A 103 0.28 10.01 -18.92
CA LYS A 103 1.73 10.05 -19.06
C LYS A 103 2.24 9.56 -20.41
N ILE A 104 1.45 8.74 -21.13
CA ILE A 104 1.69 8.43 -22.55
C ILE A 104 1.81 9.69 -23.42
N TYR A 105 1.12 10.79 -23.07
CA TYR A 105 1.10 12.03 -23.87
C TYR A 105 2.10 13.10 -23.42
N GLU A 106 2.68 12.99 -22.22
CA GLU A 106 3.65 13.97 -21.68
C GLU A 106 4.95 13.29 -21.20
N PRO A 107 5.90 13.05 -22.12
CA PRO A 107 7.21 12.54 -21.76
C PRO A 107 8.03 13.48 -20.88
N ILE A 108 8.45 13.02 -19.71
CA ILE A 108 9.31 13.80 -18.81
C ILE A 108 10.72 13.19 -18.80
N GLN A 109 11.74 14.06 -18.88
CA GLN A 109 13.14 13.68 -18.77
C GLN A 109 13.46 13.24 -17.33
N LEU A 110 14.00 12.03 -17.19
CA LEU A 110 14.43 11.47 -15.91
C LEU A 110 15.90 11.79 -15.66
N GLU A 111 16.20 12.73 -14.77
CA GLU A 111 17.60 13.06 -14.41
C GLU A 111 18.26 11.93 -13.60
N HIS A 112 17.50 11.18 -12.81
CA HIS A 112 18.02 10.08 -11.98
C HIS A 112 17.20 8.77 -12.04
N ALA A 113 17.06 8.21 -13.24
CA ALA A 113 16.33 6.96 -13.47
C ALA A 113 16.83 5.76 -12.62
N ASN A 114 18.14 5.65 -12.37
CA ASN A 114 18.69 4.54 -11.56
C ASN A 114 18.22 4.58 -10.11
N LEU A 115 18.18 5.77 -9.50
CA LEU A 115 17.71 5.97 -8.14
C LEU A 115 16.22 5.65 -8.06
N ALA A 116 15.46 6.10 -9.05
CA ALA A 116 14.04 5.82 -9.17
C ALA A 116 13.74 4.31 -9.20
N ILE A 117 14.42 3.57 -10.08
CA ILE A 117 14.28 2.11 -10.19
C ILE A 117 14.64 1.42 -8.88
N ALA A 118 15.75 1.82 -8.25
CA ALA A 118 16.20 1.22 -6.99
C ALA A 118 15.16 1.40 -5.86
N VAL A 119 14.56 2.59 -5.73
CA VAL A 119 13.52 2.84 -4.72
C VAL A 119 12.26 2.05 -5.00
N MET A 120 11.82 1.94 -6.27
CA MET A 120 10.63 1.17 -6.63
C MET A 120 10.80 -0.34 -6.37
N LEU A 121 11.98 -0.88 -6.70
CA LEU A 121 12.31 -2.28 -6.38
C LEU A 121 12.41 -2.50 -4.87
N GLY A 122 13.03 -1.57 -4.14
CA GLY A 122 13.11 -1.61 -2.68
C GLY A 122 11.73 -1.57 -2.02
N ALA A 123 10.85 -0.68 -2.47
CA ALA A 123 9.47 -0.58 -2.00
C ALA A 123 8.69 -1.87 -2.27
N SER A 124 8.82 -2.43 -3.49
CA SER A 124 8.22 -3.72 -3.85
C SER A 124 8.66 -4.84 -2.92
N LEU A 125 9.95 -4.90 -2.58
CA LEU A 125 10.49 -5.91 -1.68
C LEU A 125 9.94 -5.75 -0.25
N VAL A 126 9.89 -4.52 0.28
CA VAL A 126 9.34 -4.24 1.60
C VAL A 126 7.86 -4.64 1.66
N ASN A 127 7.06 -4.20 0.70
CA ASN A 127 5.63 -4.54 0.62
C ASN A 127 5.41 -6.04 0.51
N LEU A 128 6.23 -6.76 -0.25
CA LEU A 128 6.15 -8.23 -0.33
C LEU A 128 6.40 -8.90 1.02
N LEU A 129 7.41 -8.43 1.77
CA LEU A 129 7.76 -8.99 3.08
C LEU A 129 6.69 -8.70 4.11
N VAL A 130 6.16 -7.48 4.14
CA VAL A 130 5.10 -7.06 5.07
C VAL A 130 3.79 -7.76 4.72
N SER A 131 3.37 -7.74 3.46
CA SER A 131 2.19 -8.47 2.96
C SER A 131 2.20 -9.94 3.38
N ARG A 132 3.31 -10.67 3.17
CA ARG A 132 3.41 -12.08 3.58
C ARG A 132 3.24 -12.29 5.08
N LYS A 133 3.82 -11.39 5.90
CA LYS A 133 3.71 -11.44 7.36
C LYS A 133 2.27 -11.16 7.80
N LEU A 134 1.65 -10.11 7.28
CA LEU A 134 0.26 -9.77 7.58
C LEU A 134 -0.69 -10.88 7.15
N TYR A 135 -0.54 -11.41 5.93
CA TYR A 135 -1.41 -12.47 5.42
C TYR A 135 -1.36 -13.72 6.32
N LYS A 136 -0.16 -14.10 6.77
CA LYS A 136 0.00 -15.22 7.71
C LYS A 136 -0.77 -14.98 9.01
N VAL A 137 -0.61 -13.79 9.61
CA VAL A 137 -1.28 -13.44 10.87
C VAL A 137 -2.78 -13.29 10.69
N ALA A 138 -3.23 -12.74 9.56
CA ALA A 138 -4.63 -12.59 9.23
C ALA A 138 -5.36 -13.95 9.21
N ARG A 139 -4.72 -14.99 8.64
CA ARG A 139 -5.25 -16.35 8.61
C ARG A 139 -5.20 -17.06 9.96
N GLU A 140 -4.14 -16.82 10.73
CA GLU A 140 -4.01 -17.39 12.09
C GLU A 140 -5.02 -16.80 13.07
N GLU A 141 -5.40 -15.54 12.89
CA GLU A 141 -6.22 -14.77 13.82
C GLU A 141 -7.63 -14.44 13.26
N ASP A 142 -8.00 -15.03 12.13
CA ASP A 142 -9.26 -14.82 11.40
C ASP A 142 -9.65 -13.33 11.29
N SER A 143 -8.69 -12.52 10.83
CA SER A 143 -8.84 -11.06 10.77
C SER A 143 -9.01 -10.59 9.33
N MET A 144 -10.24 -10.25 8.97
CA MET A 144 -10.57 -9.73 7.64
C MET A 144 -9.88 -8.40 7.34
N ALA A 145 -9.70 -7.53 8.34
CA ALA A 145 -9.01 -6.26 8.17
C ALA A 145 -7.52 -6.46 7.84
N LEU A 146 -6.82 -7.38 8.53
CA LEU A 146 -5.43 -7.69 8.22
C LEU A 146 -5.28 -8.45 6.89
N GLU A 147 -6.27 -9.27 6.51
CA GLU A 147 -6.24 -9.97 5.22
C GLU A 147 -6.39 -8.98 4.06
N ALA A 148 -7.29 -8.00 4.19
CA ALA A 148 -7.48 -6.94 3.21
C ALA A 148 -6.21 -6.09 3.04
N ASP A 149 -5.61 -5.61 4.14
CA ASP A 149 -4.36 -4.83 4.14
C ASP A 149 -3.18 -5.64 3.55
N ALA A 150 -3.11 -6.94 3.86
CA ALA A 150 -2.10 -7.81 3.24
C ALA A 150 -2.26 -7.92 1.72
N LEU A 151 -3.50 -8.04 1.23
CA LEU A 151 -3.80 -8.12 -0.20
C LEU A 151 -3.60 -6.79 -0.92
N HIS A 152 -3.87 -5.67 -0.24
CA HIS A 152 -3.56 -4.33 -0.73
C HIS A 152 -2.05 -4.19 -0.97
N LEU A 153 -1.24 -4.42 0.05
CA LEU A 153 0.22 -4.34 -0.06
C LEU A 153 0.78 -5.27 -1.15
N LYS A 154 0.14 -6.42 -1.36
CA LYS A 154 0.51 -7.34 -2.46
C LYS A 154 0.25 -6.70 -3.82
N THR A 155 -0.85 -5.98 -3.96
CA THR A 155 -1.18 -5.22 -5.19
C THR A 155 -0.13 -4.16 -5.44
N ASP A 156 0.34 -3.47 -4.39
CA ASP A 156 1.38 -2.45 -4.53
C ASP A 156 2.74 -3.00 -4.98
N VAL A 157 3.04 -4.27 -4.67
CA VAL A 157 4.22 -4.94 -5.24
C VAL A 157 4.12 -4.97 -6.75
N TYR A 158 2.95 -5.31 -7.30
CA TYR A 158 2.79 -5.39 -8.76
C TYR A 158 2.82 -4.01 -9.42
N THR A 159 2.19 -2.99 -8.81
CA THR A 159 2.21 -1.62 -9.34
C THR A 159 3.63 -1.04 -9.29
N SER A 160 4.34 -1.21 -8.17
CA SER A 160 5.70 -0.73 -8.00
C SER A 160 6.70 -1.42 -8.95
N LEU A 161 6.55 -2.74 -9.17
CA LEU A 161 7.31 -3.47 -10.18
C LEU A 161 6.98 -2.99 -11.61
N GLY A 162 5.71 -2.72 -11.90
CA GLY A 162 5.27 -2.17 -13.19
C GLY A 162 5.96 -0.84 -13.50
N VAL A 163 5.99 0.07 -12.52
CA VAL A 163 6.72 1.35 -12.64
C VAL A 163 8.22 1.12 -12.81
N ALA A 164 8.83 0.23 -12.03
CA ALA A 164 10.26 -0.08 -12.16
C ALA A 164 10.62 -0.60 -13.56
N VAL A 165 9.81 -1.52 -14.11
CA VAL A 165 9.98 -2.04 -15.47
C VAL A 165 9.80 -0.93 -16.50
N GLY A 166 8.79 -0.08 -16.36
CA GLY A 166 8.58 1.08 -17.21
C GLY A 166 9.80 2.01 -17.26
N LEU A 167 10.36 2.34 -16.10
CA LEU A 167 11.57 3.17 -15.98
C LEU A 167 12.80 2.50 -16.63
N VAL A 168 12.95 1.18 -16.50
CA VAL A 168 14.03 0.43 -17.18
C VAL A 168 13.88 0.49 -18.70
N LEU A 169 12.65 0.33 -19.21
CA LEU A 169 12.37 0.40 -20.64
C LEU A 169 12.68 1.79 -21.21
N ILE A 170 12.27 2.88 -20.54
CA ILE A 170 12.62 4.26 -20.94
C ILE A 170 14.14 4.42 -21.02
N LYS A 171 14.86 3.95 -19.99
CA LYS A 171 16.32 4.04 -19.93
C LYS A 171 17.01 3.29 -21.09
N LEU A 172 16.52 2.13 -21.48
CA LEU A 172 17.12 1.31 -22.55
C LEU A 172 16.76 1.80 -23.95
N THR A 173 15.54 2.27 -24.15
CA THR A 173 15.04 2.64 -25.47
C THR A 173 15.30 4.10 -25.84
N GLY A 174 15.53 4.98 -24.85
CA GLY A 174 15.59 6.44 -25.08
C GLY A 174 14.27 7.02 -25.59
N LEU A 175 13.25 6.18 -25.75
CA LEU A 175 11.90 6.54 -26.12
C LEU A 175 11.24 7.07 -24.84
N LEU A 176 11.28 8.38 -24.73
CA LEU A 176 10.44 9.23 -23.88
C LEU A 176 8.93 8.87 -23.95
N ILE A 177 8.51 8.02 -24.91
CA ILE A 177 7.12 7.70 -25.26
C ILE A 177 6.49 6.57 -24.38
N LEU A 178 7.23 5.88 -23.51
CA LEU A 178 6.69 4.76 -22.72
C LEU A 178 6.72 5.00 -21.22
N VAL A 179 5.71 5.69 -20.69
CA VAL A 179 4.78 5.28 -19.60
C VAL A 179 3.95 6.49 -19.24
#